data_AF-A0AA95GGF1-F1
#
_entry.id   AF-A0AA95GGF1-F1
#
_cell.length_a   1.000
_cell.length_b   1.000
_cell.length_c   1.000
_cell.angle_alpha   90.00
_cell.angle_beta   90.00
_cell.angle_gamma   90.00
#
_symmetry.space_group_name_H-M   'P 1'
#
loop_
_entity.id
_entity.type
_entity.pdbx_description
1 polymer ?
#
loop_
_entity_poly.entity_id
_entity_poly.type
_entity_poly.pdbx_seq_one_letter_code
_entity_poly.pdbx_strand_id
1 'polypeptide(L)' 'MCALRYDNEAGKGDHKHIGDAEYPVIFSTLEDLLSQFQTDVKVLRG' A
#
# COMPACT_ATOMS: atom_id res chain seq x y z
N MET A 1 15.63 2.13 2.51
CA MET A 1 14.55 2.33 1.53
C MET A 1 13.55 1.20 1.70
N CYS A 2 12.28 1.51 1.92
CA CYS A 2 11.22 0.50 2.07
C CYS A 2 10.66 0.16 0.69
N ALA A 3 10.57 -1.11 0.30
CA ALA A 3 10.07 -1.48 -1.02
C ALA A 3 8.55 -1.27 -1.14
N LEU A 4 7.81 -1.71 -0.13
CA LEU A 4 6.36 -1.56 -0.04
C LEU A 4 5.93 -1.49 1.43
N ARG A 5 5.07 -0.54 1.78
CA ARG A 5 4.39 -0.49 3.08
C ARG A 5 2.96 -0.01 2.90
N TYR A 6 2.03 -0.60 3.63
CA TYR A 6 0.68 -0.09 3.79
C TYR A 6 0.53 0.31 5.25
N ASP A 7 0.06 1.52 5.52
CA ASP A 7 -0.18 1.97 6.89
C ASP A 7 -1.37 2.95 6.96
N ASN A 8 -1.82 3.18 8.19
CA ASN A 8 -2.85 4.16 8.49
C ASN A 8 -2.27 5.16 9.50
N GLU A 9 -1.48 6.11 8.98
CA GLU A 9 -0.93 7.20 9.79
C GLU A 9 -2.06 8.15 10.23
N ALA A 10 -2.19 8.32 11.54
CA ALA A 10 -3.20 9.19 12.15
C ALA A 10 -3.10 10.61 11.57
N GLY A 11 -4.21 11.10 11.01
CA GLY A 11 -4.29 12.43 10.39
C GLY A 11 -4.03 12.46 8.88
N LYS A 12 -3.50 11.39 8.28
CA LYS A 12 -3.40 11.23 6.82
C LYS A 12 -4.41 10.22 6.27
N GLY A 13 -4.78 9.24 7.10
CA GLY A 13 -5.61 8.12 6.70
C GLY A 13 -4.81 7.03 5.99
N ASP A 14 -5.53 6.16 5.29
CA ASP A 14 -4.96 4.99 4.63
C ASP A 14 -4.06 5.41 3.46
N HIS A 15 -2.81 4.95 3.47
CA HIS A 15 -1.89 5.16 2.36
C HIS A 15 -0.87 4.03 2.24
N LYS A 16 -0.25 3.98 1.07
CA LYS A 16 0.83 3.05 0.76
C LYS A 16 2.10 3.80 0.38
N HIS A 17 3.23 3.19 0.70
CA HIS A 17 4.57 3.66 0.39
C HIS A 17 5.18 2.71 -0.63
N ILE A 18 5.69 3.24 -1.74
CA ILE A 18 6.44 2.49 -2.74
C ILE A 18 7.77 3.20 -2.94
N GLY A 19 8.86 2.63 -2.44
CA GLY A 19 10.14 3.32 -2.35
C GLY A 19 10.04 4.54 -1.44
N ASP A 20 10.30 5.72 -2.00
CA ASP A 20 10.18 7.01 -1.30
C ASP A 20 8.87 7.76 -1.63
N ALA A 21 7.98 7.15 -2.42
CA ALA A 21 6.71 7.77 -2.84
C ALA A 21 5.53 7.29 -1.99
N GLU A 22 4.70 8.24 -1.54
CA GLU A 22 3.44 8.00 -0.81
C GLU A 22 2.24 8.13 -1.76
N TYR A 23 1.29 7.19 -1.67
CA TYR A 23 0.06 7.17 -2.46
C TYR A 23 -1.16 6.94 -1.56
N PRO A 24 -2.24 7.72 -1.72
CA PRO A 24 -3.49 7.43 -1.01
C PRO A 24 -4.04 6.07 -1.44
N VAL A 25 -4.65 5.36 -0.51
CA VAL A 25 -5.33 4.09 -0.77
C VAL A 25 -6.59 4.04 0.11
N ILE A 26 -7.56 3.22 -0.22
CA ILE A 26 -8.76 3.06 0.59
C ILE A 26 -8.77 1.64 1.13
N PHE A 27 -8.79 1.48 2.45
CA PHE A 27 -9.00 0.18 3.08
C PHE A 27 -10.50 -0.11 3.13
N SER A 28 -11.06 -0.58 2.02
CA SER A 28 -12.49 -0.92 1.89
C SER A 28 -12.83 -2.25 2.56
N THR A 29 -12.15 -3.32 2.14
CA THR A 29 -12.35 -4.69 2.63
C THR A 29 -10.99 -5.36 2.81
N LEU A 30 -10.96 -6.43 3.61
CA LEU A 30 -9.72 -7.20 3.80
C LEU A 30 -9.29 -7.85 2.48
N GLU A 31 -10.24 -8.36 1.70
CA GLU A 31 -10.01 -8.98 0.39
C GLU A 31 -9.41 -7.97 -0.60
N ASP A 32 -9.96 -6.76 -0.69
CA ASP A 32 -9.44 -5.70 -1.55
C ASP A 32 -8.03 -5.28 -1.12
N LEU A 33 -7.79 -5.17 0.19
CA LEU A 33 -6.47 -4.82 0.72
C LEU A 33 -5.42 -5.87 0.35
N LEU A 34 -5.74 -7.15 0.54
CA LEU A 34 -4.85 -8.25 0.18
C LEU A 34 -4.60 -8.31 -1.34
N SER A 35 -5.64 -8.10 -2.16
CA SER A 35 -5.53 -8.07 -3.62
C SER A 35 -4.62 -6.93 -4.12
N GLN A 36 -4.81 -5.73 -3.57
CA GLN A 36 -3.98 -4.56 -3.88
C GLN A 36 -2.52 -4.79 -3.47
N PHE A 37 -2.29 -5.29 -2.26
CA PHE A 37 -0.95 -5.58 -1.76
C PHE A 37 -0.24 -6.63 -2.63
N GLN A 38 -0.91 -7.73 -2.97
CA GLN A 38 -0.34 -8.76 -3.85
C GLN A 38 -0.01 -8.23 -5.24
N THR A 39 -0.86 -7.37 -5.79
CA THR A 39 -0.62 -6.72 -7.08
C THR A 39 0.64 -5.86 -7.04
N ASP A 40 0.79 -5.03 -6.02
CA ASP A 40 1.96 -4.17 -5.86
C ASP A 40 3.24 -5.00 -5.62
N VAL A 41 3.18 -6.07 -4.81
CA VAL A 41 4.31 -7.00 -4.64
C VAL A 41 4.70 -7.65 -5.97
N LYS A 42 3.73 -8.04 -6.80
CA LYS A 42 4.00 -8.64 -8.11
C LYS A 42 4.68 -7.64 -9.05
N VAL A 43 4.22 -6.40 -9.06
CA VAL A 43 4.83 -5.31 -9.85
C VAL A 43 6.25 -5.03 -9.40
N LEU A 44 6.53 -5.04 -8.09
CA LEU A 44 7.86 -4.78 -7.55
C LEU A 44 8.86 -5.95 -7.72
N ARG A 45 8.37 -7.17 -7.92
CA ARG A 45 9.20 -8.37 -8.10
C ARG A 45 9.44 -8.75 -9.56
N GLY A 46 8.68 -8.17 -10.49
CA GLY A 46 8.84 -8.35 -11.93
C GLY A 46 9.80 -7.34 -12.51
#